data_AF-A0A853AIY7-F1
#
_entry.id   AF-A0A853AIY7-F1
#
_cell.length_a   1.000
_cell.length_b   1.000
_cell.length_c   1.000
_cell.angle_alpha   90.00
_cell.angle_beta   90.00
_cell.angle_gamma   90.00
#
_symmetry.space_group_name_H-M   'P 1'
#
loop_
_entity.id
_entity.type
_entity.pdbx_description
1 polymer ?
#
loop_
_entity_poly.entity_id
_entity_poly.type
_entity_poly.pdbx_seq_one_letter_code
_entity_poly.pdbx_strand_id
1 'polypeptide(L)'
;MAEPVTVGLLVRIEALPGREGDVENFLQQGLGIVEQEPGTVRWFALRFGPSSFGIYDAFPDDSGRQAHLSGQVASRRTPGSCSPSRPSNPWT
;
A
#
# COMPACT_ATOMS: atom_id res chain seq x y z
N MET A 1 -6.16 -5.81 -25.29
CA MET A 1 -4.74 -5.80 -24.90
C MET A 1 -4.69 -5.42 -23.44
N ALA A 2 -3.93 -6.12 -22.59
CA ALA A 2 -3.76 -5.69 -21.20
C ALA A 2 -3.08 -4.31 -21.17
N GLU A 3 -3.50 -3.42 -20.27
CA GLU A 3 -2.78 -2.16 -20.07
C GLU A 3 -1.34 -2.45 -19.64
N PRO A 4 -0.35 -1.73 -20.21
CA PRO A 4 1.03 -1.87 -19.78
C PRO A 4 1.11 -1.52 -18.29
N VAL A 5 1.88 -2.31 -17.53
CA VAL A 5 2.20 -2.03 -16.13
C VAL A 5 3.71 -1.87 -16.08
N THR A 6 4.17 -0.66 -15.80
CA THR A 6 5.62 -0.34 -15.84
C THR A 6 6.16 0.02 -14.47
N VAL A 7 5.30 0.45 -13.55
CA VAL A 7 5.68 0.83 -12.18
C VAL A 7 4.71 0.24 -11.17
N GLY A 8 5.22 0.04 -9.95
CA GLY A 8 4.40 -0.38 -8.81
C GLY A 8 4.81 0.32 -7.53
N LEU A 9 4.00 0.12 -6.49
CA LEU A 9 4.20 0.61 -5.14
C LEU A 9 3.94 -0.53 -4.16
N LEU A 10 4.86 -0.71 -3.21
CA LEU A 10 4.67 -1.61 -2.07
C LEU A 10 4.67 -0.77 -0.79
N VAL A 11 3.56 -0.81 -0.06
CA VAL A 11 3.45 -0.25 1.29
C VAL A 11 3.47 -1.40 2.28
N ARG A 12 4.37 -1.35 3.26
CA ARG A 12 4.38 -2.29 4.39
C ARG A 12 3.76 -1.64 5.62
N ILE A 13 2.93 -2.41 6.31
CA ILE A 13 2.19 -1.97 7.48
C ILE A 13 2.41 -3.01 8.58
N GLU A 14 3.03 -2.58 9.67
CA GLU A 14 3.11 -3.39 10.89
C GLU A 14 2.02 -2.91 11.85
N ALA A 15 1.13 -3.82 12.21
CA ALA A 15 0.09 -3.56 13.19
C ALA A 15 0.72 -3.42 14.58
N LEU A 16 0.25 -2.42 15.34
CA LEU A 16 0.53 -2.36 16.77
C LEU A 16 -0.15 -3.56 17.47
N PRO A 17 0.39 -4.07 18.60
CA PRO A 17 -0.22 -5.17 19.32
C PRO A 17 -1.69 -4.90 19.67
N GLY A 18 -2.59 -5.81 19.27
CA GLY A 18 -4.03 -5.69 19.50
C GLY A 18 -4.76 -4.78 18.49
N ARG A 19 -4.07 -4.28 17.46
CA ARG A 19 -4.63 -3.45 16.37
C ARG A 19 -4.65 -4.18 15.02
N GLU A 20 -4.37 -5.47 14.99
CA GLU A 20 -4.31 -6.27 13.75
C GLU A 20 -5.66 -6.24 13.01
N GLY A 21 -6.77 -6.34 13.75
CA GLY A 21 -8.12 -6.22 13.18
C GLY A 21 -8.42 -4.83 12.62
N ASP A 22 -7.88 -3.77 13.23
CA ASP A 22 -8.04 -2.40 12.72
C ASP A 22 -7.33 -2.24 11.36
N VAL A 23 -6.12 -2.83 11.22
CA VAL A 23 -5.38 -2.84 9.95
C VAL A 23 -6.09 -3.68 8.89
N GLU A 24 -6.60 -4.86 9.24
CA GLU A 24 -7.37 -5.70 8.31
C GLU A 24 -8.63 -4.99 7.81
N ASN A 25 -9.39 -4.37 8.70
CA ASN A 25 -10.57 -3.58 8.34
C ASN A 25 -10.21 -2.37 7.46
N PHE A 26 -9.12 -1.68 7.77
CA PHE A 26 -8.61 -0.58 6.95
C PHE A 26 -8.30 -1.04 5.51
N LEU A 27 -7.62 -2.18 5.36
CA LEU A 27 -7.29 -2.75 4.06
C LEU A 27 -8.53 -3.18 3.29
N GLN A 28 -9.52 -3.81 3.94
CA GLN A 28 -10.78 -4.18 3.29
C GLN A 28 -11.56 -2.97 2.76
N GLN A 29 -11.58 -1.87 3.52
CA GLN A 29 -12.24 -0.63 3.10
C GLN A 29 -11.47 0.13 2.01
N GLY A 30 -10.15 -0.10 1.92
CA GLY A 30 -9.28 0.56 0.93
C GLY A 30 -9.69 0.28 -0.51
N LEU A 31 -10.20 -0.92 -0.81
CA LEU A 31 -10.56 -1.32 -2.18
C LEU A 31 -11.57 -0.35 -2.82
N GLY A 32 -12.64 0.01 -2.11
CA GLY A 32 -13.68 0.89 -2.66
C GLY A 32 -13.20 2.34 -2.91
N ILE A 33 -12.08 2.74 -2.31
CA ILE A 33 -11.44 4.04 -2.58
C ILE A 33 -10.60 3.92 -3.85
N VAL A 34 -9.80 2.85 -3.98
CA VAL A 34 -8.90 2.64 -5.12
C VAL A 34 -9.67 2.40 -6.42
N GLU A 35 -10.84 1.79 -6.37
CA GLU A 35 -11.72 1.65 -7.53
C GLU A 35 -12.11 2.99 -8.18
N GLN A 36 -11.97 4.11 -7.45
CA GLN A 36 -12.22 5.46 -7.94
C GLN A 36 -10.96 6.12 -8.52
N GLU A 37 -9.83 5.40 -8.60
CA GLU A 37 -8.55 5.89 -9.11
C GLU A 37 -8.22 5.24 -10.45
N PRO A 38 -8.51 5.89 -11.59
CA PRO A 38 -8.35 5.27 -12.91
C PRO A 38 -6.91 4.85 -13.24
N GLY A 39 -5.92 5.48 -12.61
CA GLY A 39 -4.50 5.16 -12.81
C GLY A 39 -4.03 3.92 -12.05
N THR A 40 -4.77 3.47 -11.03
CA THR A 40 -4.42 2.31 -10.21
C THR A 40 -5.00 1.05 -10.83
N VAL A 41 -4.30 0.49 -11.81
CA VAL A 41 -4.84 -0.60 -12.65
C VAL A 41 -4.86 -1.94 -11.94
N ARG A 42 -4.01 -2.14 -10.93
CA ARG A 42 -4.03 -3.31 -10.04
C ARG A 42 -3.80 -2.87 -8.62
N TRP A 43 -4.50 -3.51 -7.69
CA TRP A 43 -4.37 -3.25 -6.26
C TRP A 43 -4.63 -4.52 -5.47
N PHE A 44 -3.79 -4.77 -4.46
CA PHE A 44 -3.85 -5.95 -3.62
C PHE A 44 -3.62 -5.56 -2.16
N ALA A 45 -4.52 -5.95 -1.28
CA ALA A 45 -4.25 -6.06 0.15
C ALA A 45 -3.48 -7.36 0.43
N LEU A 46 -2.43 -7.26 1.22
CA LEU A 46 -1.53 -8.38 1.54
C LEU A 46 -1.49 -8.60 3.04
N ARG A 47 -1.48 -9.87 3.46
CA ARG A 47 -1.14 -10.30 4.82
C ARG A 47 0.08 -11.21 4.73
N PHE A 48 1.20 -10.75 5.28
CA PHE A 48 2.45 -11.50 5.32
C PHE A 48 2.56 -12.36 6.58
N GLY A 49 1.90 -11.96 7.68
CA GLY A 49 1.92 -12.67 8.95
C GLY A 49 0.81 -12.23 9.91
N PRO A 50 0.89 -12.61 11.19
CA PRO A 50 -0.14 -12.28 12.19
C PRO A 50 -0.35 -10.77 12.35
N SER A 51 0.74 -10.00 12.41
CA SER A 51 0.76 -8.53 12.58
C SER A 51 1.34 -7.76 11.39
N SER A 52 1.77 -8.46 10.32
CA SER A 52 2.45 -7.85 9.17
C SER A 52 1.58 -7.89 7.93
N PHE A 53 1.35 -6.72 7.36
CA PHE A 53 0.43 -6.48 6.25
C PHE A 53 1.07 -5.57 5.20
N GLY A 54 0.39 -5.41 4.08
CA GLY A 54 0.79 -4.42 3.10
C GLY A 54 -0.23 -4.21 1.99
N ILE A 55 0.17 -3.33 1.09
CA ILE A 55 -0.57 -3.00 -0.12
C ILE A 55 0.42 -3.08 -1.28
N TYR A 56 0.04 -3.77 -2.35
CA TYR A 56 0.74 -3.68 -3.62
C TYR A 56 -0.18 -3.13 -4.70
N ASP A 57 0.30 -2.10 -5.38
CA ASP A 57 -0.44 -1.41 -6.42
C ASP A 57 0.44 -1.24 -7.65
N ALA A 58 -0.19 -1.29 -8.81
CA ALA A 58 0.49 -1.26 -10.10
C ALA A 58 -0.16 -0.23 -11.02
N PHE A 59 0.68 0.46 -11.79
CA PHE A 59 0.29 1.61 -12.59
C PHE A 59 0.90 1.53 -14.00
N PRO A 60 0.27 2.17 -15.00
CA PRO A 60 0.84 2.26 -16.34
C PRO A 60 2.13 3.05 -16.39
N ASP A 61 2.26 4.07 -15.52
CA ASP A 61 3.38 5.00 -15.47
C ASP A 61 3.47 5.72 -14.11
N ASP A 62 4.49 6.57 -13.97
CA ASP A 62 4.73 7.40 -12.79
C ASP A 62 3.63 8.41 -12.50
N SER A 63 2.88 8.88 -13.50
CA SER A 63 1.78 9.83 -13.29
C SER A 63 0.64 9.17 -12.53
N GLY A 64 0.27 7.94 -12.92
CA GLY A 64 -0.71 7.13 -12.19
C GLY A 64 -0.27 6.87 -10.75
N ARG A 65 1.00 6.50 -10.54
CA ARG A 65 1.56 6.30 -9.19
C ARG A 65 1.54 7.56 -8.34
N GLN A 66 1.89 8.71 -8.90
CA GLN A 66 1.88 9.97 -8.18
C GLN A 66 0.46 10.41 -7.82
N ALA A 67 -0.51 10.20 -8.72
CA ALA A 67 -1.92 10.45 -8.44
C ALA A 67 -2.43 9.60 -7.26
N HIS A 68 -2.06 8.32 -7.20
CA HIS A 68 -2.38 7.44 -6.06
C HIS A 68 -1.75 7.93 -4.75
N LEU A 69 -0.47 8.32 -4.79
CA LEU A 69 0.26 8.85 -3.62
C LEU A 69 -0.29 10.20 -3.11
N SER A 70 -0.94 10.96 -3.97
CA SER A 70 -1.65 12.19 -3.61
C SER A 70 -3.15 11.96 -3.38
N GLY A 71 -3.62 10.73 -3.54
CA GLY A 71 -5.02 10.33 -3.51
C GLY A 71 -5.56 10.08 -2.10
N GLN A 72 -6.83 9.68 -2.05
CA GLN A 72 -7.57 9.51 -0.79
C GLN A 72 -7.08 8.33 0.04
N VAL A 73 -6.46 7.32 -0.58
CA VAL A 73 -5.84 6.20 0.15
C VAL A 73 -4.58 6.64 0.87
N ALA A 74 -3.77 7.49 0.23
CA ALA A 74 -2.56 8.02 0.85
C ALA A 74 -2.85 8.96 2.02
N SER A 75 -3.91 9.77 1.92
CA SER A 75 -4.33 10.68 3.00
C SER A 75 -4.91 9.96 4.23
N ARG A 76 -5.38 8.72 4.06
CA ARG A 76 -5.93 7.88 5.12
C ARG A 76 -4.91 6.98 5.82
N ARG A 77 -3.64 6.98 5.39
CA ARG A 77 -2.58 6.22 6.07
C ARG A 77 -2.52 6.67 7.53
N THR A 78 -2.77 5.75 8.45
CA THR A 78 -2.74 6.01 9.89
C THR A 78 -1.37 6.58 10.26
N PRO A 79 -1.28 7.75 10.92
CA PRO A 79 0.00 8.24 11.39
C PRO A 79 0.48 7.31 12.50
N GLY A 80 1.45 6.44 12.23
CA GLY A 80 2.00 5.60 13.31
C GLY A 80 2.81 4.33 13.00
N SER A 81 3.10 3.96 11.74
CA SER A 81 3.94 2.75 11.48
C SER A 81 5.28 3.05 10.80
N CYS A 82 5.81 4.27 10.93
CA CYS A 82 7.18 4.57 10.53
C CYS A 82 8.09 4.42 11.76
N SER A 83 8.55 3.20 12.05
CA SER A 83 9.70 3.00 12.92
C SER A 83 10.96 3.23 12.09
N PRO A 84 11.84 4.19 12.44
CA PRO A 84 13.06 4.45 11.70
C PRO A 84 14.16 3.49 12.13
N SER A 85 13.98 2.18 11.93
CA SER A 85 15.09 1.22 12.02
C SER A 85 15.61 0.93 10.60
N ARG A 86 16.77 1.53 10.32
CA ARG A 86 17.58 1.39 9.09
C ARG A 86 17.60 -0.06 8.57
N PRO A 87 17.46 -0.31 7.25
CA PRO A 87 17.99 -1.53 6.69
C PRO A 87 19.52 -1.40 6.68
N SER A 88 20.22 -2.18 7.53
CA SER A 88 21.61 -2.51 7.25
C SER A 88 21.62 -3.31 5.97
N ASN A 89 22.15 -2.73 4.89
CA ASN A 89 22.40 -3.45 3.65
C ASN A 89 23.42 -4.57 3.90
N PRO A 90 23.09 -5.85 3.66
CA PRO A 90 24.06 -6.95 3.79
C PRO A 90 24.94 -7.13 2.54
N TRP A 91 24.85 -6.24 1.55
CA TRP A 91 25.61 -6.29 0.30
C TRP A 91 26.47 -5.03 0.06
N THR A 92 27.17 -4.57 1.10
CA THR A 92 28.32 -3.66 1.03
C THR A 92 29.35 -4.13 2.03
#